data_AF-A0A9Q6EIS1-F1
#
_entry.id   AF-A0A9Q6EIS1-F1
#
_cell.length_a   1.000
_cell.length_b   1.000
_cell.length_c   1.000
_cell.angle_alpha   90.00
_cell.angle_beta   90.00
_cell.angle_gamma   90.00
#
_symmetry.space_group_name_H-M   'P 1'
#
loop_
_entity.id
_entity.type
_entity.pdbx_description
1 polymer ?
#
loop_
_entity_poly.entity_id
_entity_poly.type
_entity_poly.pdbx_seq_one_letter_code
_entity_poly.pdbx_strand_id
1 'polypeptide(L)'
;MCIDETIASDIKEAVARVSCYLDDFGSHISHLNFSIENLEDLKEEFAEGTDKDSIDTYLYIALSRITSTKNRLEEDIKIIKSYLTYFIEFSSKIPEFT
;
A
#
# COMPACT_ATOMS: atom_id res chain seq x y z
N MET A 1 -10.08 19.99 -27.70
CA MET A 1 -11.25 19.56 -26.90
C MET A 1 -11.20 20.41 -25.64
N CYS A 2 -12.09 21.42 -25.50
CA CYS A 2 -12.09 22.27 -24.31
C CYS A 2 -12.58 21.42 -23.14
N ILE A 3 -11.83 21.40 -22.04
CA ILE A 3 -12.26 20.78 -20.79
C ILE A 3 -12.95 21.88 -19.98
N ASP A 4 -14.20 21.63 -19.60
CA ASP A 4 -14.99 22.54 -18.77
C ASP A 4 -14.33 22.72 -17.40
N GLU A 5 -14.35 23.93 -16.83
CA GLU A 5 -13.80 24.25 -15.50
C GLU A 5 -14.33 23.31 -14.41
N THR A 6 -15.58 22.84 -14.55
CA THR A 6 -16.19 21.85 -13.66
C THR A 6 -15.43 20.52 -13.70
N ILE A 7 -15.11 20.04 -14.92
CA ILE A 7 -14.38 18.79 -15.12
C ILE A 7 -12.94 18.91 -14.59
N ALA A 8 -12.31 20.07 -14.77
CA ALA A 8 -10.97 20.32 -14.22
C ALA A 8 -10.97 20.31 -12.69
N SER A 9 -12.00 20.90 -12.05
CA SER A 9 -12.18 20.86 -10.60
C SER A 9 -12.40 19.45 -10.07
N ASP A 10 -13.29 18.67 -10.70
CA ASP A 10 -13.58 17.29 -10.31
C ASP A 10 -12.33 16.40 -10.38
N ILE A 11 -11.49 16.60 -11.40
CA ILE A 11 -10.23 15.87 -11.55
C ILE A 11 -9.23 16.27 -10.45
N LYS A 12 -9.11 17.58 -10.12
CA LYS A 12 -8.25 18.04 -9.02
C LYS A 12 -8.68 17.42 -7.68
N GLU A 13 -9.98 17.36 -7.41
CA GLU A 13 -10.52 16.73 -6.20
C GLU A 13 -10.25 15.21 -6.19
N ALA A 14 -10.50 14.53 -7.30
CA ALA A 14 -10.23 13.09 -7.42
C ALA A 14 -8.76 12.77 -7.15
N VAL A 15 -7.83 13.54 -7.72
CA VAL A 15 -6.39 13.38 -7.49
C VAL A 15 -6.03 13.57 -6.01
N ALA A 16 -6.60 14.60 -5.36
CA ALA A 16 -6.36 14.84 -3.94
C ALA A 16 -6.88 13.67 -3.07
N ARG A 17 -8.07 13.15 -3.37
CA ARG A 17 -8.65 11.99 -2.66
C ARG A 17 -7.81 10.73 -2.84
N VAL A 18 -7.39 10.43 -4.07
CA VAL A 18 -6.53 9.24 -4.32
C VAL A 18 -5.20 9.38 -3.59
N SER A 19 -4.60 10.57 -3.58
CA SER A 19 -3.34 10.82 -2.86
C SER A 19 -3.50 10.58 -1.35
N CYS A 20 -4.60 11.08 -0.76
CA CYS A 20 -4.93 10.87 0.64
C CYS A 20 -5.13 9.37 0.97
N TYR A 21 -5.87 8.64 0.14
CA TYR A 21 -6.05 7.20 0.34
C TYR A 21 -4.73 6.42 0.23
N LEU A 22 -3.82 6.80 -0.67
CA LEU A 22 -2.52 6.14 -0.78
C LEU A 22 -1.64 6.35 0.45
N ASP A 23 -1.74 7.51 1.10
CA ASP A 23 -1.02 7.79 2.34
C ASP A 23 -1.62 7.00 3.52
N ASP A 24 -2.95 6.90 3.61
CA ASP A 24 -3.63 6.06 4.60
C ASP A 24 -3.33 4.56 4.41
N PHE A 25 -3.30 4.08 3.16
CA PHE A 25 -2.84 2.73 2.85
C PHE A 25 -1.39 2.49 3.27
N GLY A 26 -0.52 3.51 3.17
CA GLY A 26 0.85 3.46 3.72
C GLY A 26 0.87 3.25 5.24
N SER A 27 -0.07 3.83 5.97
CA SER A 27 -0.25 3.60 7.42
C SER A 27 -0.65 2.14 7.71
N HIS A 28 -1.57 1.57 6.92
CA HIS A 28 -1.95 0.16 7.05
C HIS A 28 -0.79 -0.81 6.80
N ILE A 29 0.15 -0.47 5.93
CA ILE A 29 1.40 -1.25 5.74
C ILE A 29 2.25 -1.26 7.01
N SER A 30 2.24 -0.17 7.79
CA SER A 30 2.95 -0.12 9.07
C SER A 30 2.32 -1.07 10.11
N HIS A 31 0.99 -1.22 10.12
CA HIS A 31 0.33 -2.25 10.93
C HIS A 31 0.66 -3.68 10.48
N LEU A 32 0.85 -3.89 9.18
CA LEU A 32 1.33 -5.17 8.66
C LEU A 32 2.77 -5.45 9.10
N ASN A 33 3.67 -4.45 9.11
CA ASN A 33 5.03 -4.60 9.64
C ASN A 33 5.00 -5.04 11.11
N PHE A 34 4.21 -4.37 11.95
CA PHE A 34 4.05 -4.74 13.35
C PHE A 34 3.49 -6.17 13.52
N SER A 35 2.55 -6.57 12.66
CA SER A 35 2.02 -7.94 12.67
C SER A 35 3.05 -8.98 12.25
N ILE A 36 3.93 -8.65 11.30
CA ILE A 36 5.05 -9.49 10.87
C ILE A 36 6.05 -9.65 12.03
N GLU A 37 6.44 -8.55 12.69
CA GLU A 37 7.34 -8.57 13.85
C GLU A 37 6.81 -9.47 14.98
N ASN A 38 5.54 -9.30 15.39
CA ASN A 38 4.94 -10.15 16.42
C ASN A 38 4.90 -11.64 16.04
N LEU A 39 4.73 -11.96 14.75
CA LEU A 39 4.72 -13.34 14.27
C LEU A 39 6.14 -13.94 14.23
N GLU A 40 7.16 -13.11 13.97
CA GLU A 40 8.57 -13.50 14.09
C GLU A 40 8.95 -13.79 15.54
N ASP A 41 8.60 -12.89 16.46
CA ASP A 41 8.83 -13.08 17.91
C ASP A 41 8.13 -14.34 18.43
N LEU A 42 6.86 -14.55 18.05
CA LEU A 42 6.08 -15.71 18.45
C LEU A 42 6.71 -17.02 17.95
N LYS A 43 7.27 -17.03 16.73
CA LYS A 43 7.99 -18.19 16.20
C LYS A 43 9.27 -18.48 17.00
N GLU A 44 9.97 -17.47 17.50
CA GLU A 44 11.12 -17.66 18.39
C GLU A 44 10.71 -18.27 19.73
N GLU A 45 9.57 -17.85 20.31
CA GLU A 45 9.05 -18.40 21.56
C GLU A 45 8.56 -19.86 21.44
N PHE A 46 7.95 -20.25 20.30
CA PHE A 46 7.52 -21.64 20.05
C PHE A 46 8.68 -22.62 19.83
N ALA A 47 9.93 -22.16 19.82
CA ALA A 47 11.09 -23.04 19.80
C ALA A 47 11.12 -24.01 21.01
N GLU A 48 10.40 -23.72 22.10
CA GLU A 48 10.32 -24.51 23.33
C GLU A 48 8.92 -25.12 23.60
N GLY A 49 8.60 -26.27 22.96
CA GLY A 49 7.58 -27.22 23.44
C GLY A 49 6.22 -27.28 22.70
N THR A 50 5.77 -28.53 22.47
CA THR A 50 4.49 -29.03 21.90
C THR A 50 4.24 -28.79 20.39
N ASP A 51 3.92 -29.88 19.67
CA ASP A 51 3.53 -29.98 18.24
C ASP A 51 4.17 -28.95 17.28
N LYS A 52 5.46 -28.70 17.54
CA LYS A 52 6.28 -27.64 16.97
C LYS A 52 6.26 -27.60 15.45
N ASP A 53 6.30 -28.76 14.81
CA ASP A 53 6.36 -28.86 13.35
C ASP A 53 5.08 -28.34 12.67
N SER A 54 3.91 -28.54 13.28
CA SER A 54 2.64 -28.07 12.70
C SER A 54 2.48 -26.57 12.90
N ILE A 55 2.77 -26.07 14.10
CA ILE A 55 2.71 -24.65 14.47
C ILE A 55 3.75 -23.84 13.68
N ASP A 56 5.00 -24.30 13.58
CA ASP A 56 6.05 -23.67 12.78
C ASP A 56 5.65 -23.60 11.31
N THR A 57 5.05 -24.67 10.76
CA THR A 57 4.61 -24.67 9.36
C THR A 57 3.49 -23.65 9.13
N TYR A 58 2.49 -23.57 10.01
CA TYR A 58 1.41 -22.59 9.89
C TYR A 58 1.92 -21.15 10.04
N LEU A 59 2.76 -20.88 11.05
CA LEU A 59 3.34 -19.55 11.27
C LEU A 59 4.25 -19.14 10.11
N TYR A 60 5.09 -20.04 9.62
CA TYR A 60 5.98 -19.77 8.49
C TYR A 60 5.20 -19.46 7.21
N ILE A 61 4.14 -20.22 6.92
CA ILE A 61 3.28 -19.97 5.76
C ILE A 61 2.53 -18.64 5.92
N ALA A 62 1.98 -18.36 7.11
CA ALA A 62 1.28 -17.11 7.39
C ALA A 62 2.22 -15.90 7.23
N LEU A 63 3.40 -15.95 7.84
CA LEU A 63 4.43 -14.92 7.76
C LEU A 63 4.84 -14.69 6.30
N SER A 64 5.18 -15.76 5.57
CA SER A 64 5.58 -15.66 4.16
C SER A 64 4.49 -15.01 3.30
N ARG A 65 3.22 -15.37 3.51
CA ARG A 65 2.08 -14.79 2.77
C ARG A 65 1.86 -13.33 3.12
N ILE A 66 1.93 -12.96 4.40
CA ILE A 66 1.76 -11.58 4.85
C ILE A 66 2.89 -10.71 4.32
N THR A 67 4.14 -11.15 4.44
CA THR A 67 5.31 -10.44 3.89
C THR A 67 5.22 -10.27 2.38
N SER A 68 4.84 -11.32 1.64
CA SER A 68 4.67 -11.23 0.19
C SER A 68 3.55 -10.27 -0.20
N THR A 69 2.43 -10.30 0.53
CA THR A 69 1.30 -9.39 0.28
C THR A 69 1.68 -7.95 0.57
N LYS A 70 2.36 -7.70 1.69
CA LYS A 70 2.88 -6.39 2.08
C LYS A 70 3.81 -5.83 0.99
N ASN A 71 4.79 -6.61 0.52
CA ASN A 71 5.72 -6.15 -0.51
C ASN A 71 5.01 -5.80 -1.83
N ARG A 72 4.00 -6.59 -2.23
CA ARG A 72 3.18 -6.28 -3.41
C ARG A 72 2.38 -4.98 -3.23
N LEU A 73 1.79 -4.78 -2.06
CA LEU A 73 1.06 -3.53 -1.76
C LEU A 73 2.00 -2.31 -1.78
N GLU A 74 3.22 -2.43 -1.26
CA GLU A 74 4.23 -1.36 -1.36
C GLU A 74 4.57 -1.03 -2.82
N GLU A 75 4.73 -2.05 -3.67
CA GLU A 75 5.01 -1.87 -5.08
C GLU A 75 3.82 -1.24 -5.83
N ASP A 76 2.60 -1.70 -5.57
CA ASP A 76 1.38 -1.15 -6.14
C ASP A 76 1.21 0.33 -5.76
N ILE A 77 1.40 0.69 -4.49
CA ILE A 77 1.34 2.10 -4.04
C ILE A 77 2.38 2.93 -4.77
N LYS A 78 3.61 2.43 -4.91
CA LYS A 78 4.69 3.15 -5.61
C LYS A 78 4.33 3.37 -7.08
N ILE A 79 3.79 2.36 -7.76
CA ILE A 79 3.36 2.46 -9.16
C ILE A 79 2.21 3.47 -9.31
N ILE A 80 1.19 3.40 -8.46
CA ILE A 80 0.05 4.32 -8.51
C ILE A 80 0.52 5.77 -8.25
N LYS A 81 1.38 5.99 -7.26
CA LYS A 81 1.98 7.32 -6.99
C LYS A 81 2.74 7.84 -8.21
N SER A 82 3.51 6.99 -8.90
CA SER A 82 4.22 7.36 -10.13
C SER A 82 3.26 7.81 -11.23
N TYR A 83 2.18 7.05 -11.48
CA TYR A 83 1.18 7.41 -12.49
C TYR A 83 0.40 8.67 -12.13
N LEU A 84 0.09 8.89 -10.85
CA LEU A 84 -0.56 10.12 -10.39
C LEU A 84 0.34 11.34 -10.59
N THR A 85 1.62 11.25 -10.23
CA THR A 85 2.59 12.32 -10.47
C THR A 85 2.70 12.64 -11.96
N TYR A 86 2.86 11.61 -12.80
CA TYR A 86 2.89 11.79 -14.26
C TYR A 86 1.61 12.46 -14.79
N PHE A 87 0.45 12.03 -14.30
CA PHE A 87 -0.83 12.61 -14.67
C PHE A 87 -0.94 14.09 -14.25
N ILE A 88 -0.52 14.44 -13.03
CA ILE A 88 -0.50 15.83 -12.55
C ILE A 88 0.45 16.69 -13.40
N GLU A 89 1.67 16.22 -13.65
CA GLU A 89 2.66 16.92 -14.47
C GLU A 89 2.15 17.14 -15.90
N PHE A 90 1.50 16.13 -16.49
CA PHE A 90 0.92 16.26 -17.82
C PHE A 90 -0.27 17.21 -17.82
N SER A 91 -1.17 17.11 -16.84
CA SER A 91 -2.37 17.93 -16.73
C SER A 91 -2.02 19.40 -16.50
N SER A 92 -0.97 19.71 -15.73
CA SER A 92 -0.51 21.10 -15.52
C SER A 92 -0.04 21.82 -16.80
N LYS A 93 0.21 21.08 -17.89
CA LYS A 93 0.56 21.64 -19.21
C LYS A 93 -0.67 21.99 -20.05
N ILE A 94 -1.86 21.63 -19.59
CA ILE A 94 -3.14 21.94 -20.24
C ILE A 94 -3.70 23.20 -19.57
N PRO A 95 -3.95 24.30 -20.32
CA PRO A 95 -4.40 25.57 -19.76
C PRO A 95 -5.65 25.47 -18.88
N GLU A 96 -6.56 24.56 -19.22
CA GLU A 96 -7.81 24.32 -18.51
C GLU A 96 -7.62 23.67 -17.12
N PHE A 97 -6.41 23.19 -16.80
CA PHE A 97 -6.08 22.58 -15.50
C PHE A 97 -5.08 23.38 -14.66
N THR A 98 -4.47 24.42 -15.24
CA THR A 98 -3.55 25.32 -14.50
C THR A 98 -4.33 26.21 -13.55
#